data_AF-U6D8A1-F1
#
_entry.id   AF-U6D8A1-F1
#
_cell.length_a   1.000
_cell.length_b   1.000
_cell.length_c   1.000
_cell.angle_alpha   90.00
_cell.angle_beta   90.00
_cell.angle_gamma   90.00
#
_symmetry.space_group_name_H-M   'P 1'
#
loop_
_entity.id
_entity.type
_entity.pdbx_description
1 polymer ?
#
loop_
_entity_poly.entity_id
_entity_poly.type
_entity_poly.pdbx_seq_one_letter_code
_entity_poly.pdbx_strand_id
1 'polypeptide(L)'
;RLSLPTPGSGTSLSAAIHRTQPWFHGRISREESQRLIGQQGLVDGLFLVRESQRNPQGFVLSLCHLQKVKHYLILPSEEEGRLYFSMDDGQTRFTDLLQLVEFHQLNRGILPCVLRHCCTRVAL
;
A
#
# COMPACT_ATOMS: atom_id res chain seq x y z
N ARG A 1 -6.62 -46.99 -17.80
CA ARG A 1 -5.80 -45.76 -17.94
C ARG A 1 -6.34 -44.76 -16.92
N LEU A 2 -5.73 -44.68 -15.74
CA LEU A 2 -6.12 -43.72 -14.70
C LEU A 2 -5.22 -42.49 -14.86
N SER A 3 -5.80 -41.36 -15.22
CA SER A 3 -5.11 -40.09 -15.41
C SER A 3 -4.87 -39.45 -14.05
N LEU A 4 -3.62 -39.19 -13.69
CA LEU A 4 -3.24 -38.40 -12.52
C LEU A 4 -3.74 -36.95 -12.68
N PRO A 5 -4.20 -36.29 -11.60
CA PRO A 5 -4.47 -34.87 -11.63
C PRO A 5 -3.16 -34.09 -11.77
N THR A 6 -3.11 -33.22 -12.78
CA THR A 6 -2.06 -32.21 -12.95
C THR A 6 -2.06 -31.25 -11.76
N PRO A 7 -0.91 -30.98 -11.11
CA PRO A 7 -0.82 -29.89 -10.16
C PRO A 7 -0.86 -28.59 -10.95
N GLY A 8 -2.03 -27.94 -10.94
CA GLY A 8 -2.20 -26.58 -11.43
C GLY A 8 -1.27 -25.65 -10.67
N SER A 9 -0.28 -25.16 -11.41
CA SER A 9 0.80 -24.28 -11.04
C SER A 9 0.40 -23.14 -10.09
N GLY A 10 1.09 -23.10 -8.95
CA GLY A 10 1.48 -21.87 -8.25
C GLY A 10 0.36 -20.96 -7.81
N THR A 11 -0.26 -21.27 -6.66
CA THR A 11 -0.77 -20.19 -5.81
C THR A 11 0.42 -19.30 -5.46
N SER A 12 0.51 -18.16 -6.12
CA SER A 12 1.60 -17.21 -5.97
C SER A 12 1.67 -16.74 -4.51
N LEU A 13 2.58 -17.34 -3.74
CA LEU A 13 2.95 -16.89 -2.40
C LEU A 13 3.48 -15.44 -2.43
N SER A 14 3.84 -14.90 -3.60
CA SER A 14 4.31 -13.51 -3.76
C SER A 14 3.18 -12.48 -3.97
N ALA A 15 1.98 -12.88 -4.40
CA ALA A 15 0.96 -11.94 -4.89
C ALA A 15 0.38 -10.98 -3.82
N ALA A 16 0.66 -11.21 -2.53
CA ALA A 16 0.07 -10.42 -1.45
C ALA A 16 0.97 -10.22 -0.23
N ILE A 17 2.29 -10.08 -0.43
CA ILE A 17 3.27 -9.87 0.66
C ILE A 17 2.85 -8.70 1.57
N HIS A 18 2.25 -7.66 1.00
CA HIS A 18 1.70 -6.50 1.72
C HIS A 18 0.73 -6.87 2.84
N ARG A 19 -0.01 -7.99 2.75
CA ARG A 19 -1.00 -8.40 3.77
C ARG A 19 -0.38 -8.74 5.12
N THR A 20 0.91 -9.05 5.14
CA THR A 20 1.67 -9.35 6.37
C THR A 20 2.38 -8.13 6.93
N GLN A 21 2.28 -6.98 6.27
CA GLN A 21 3.03 -5.79 6.62
C GLN A 21 2.31 -4.95 7.69
N PRO A 22 3.03 -4.43 8.70
CA PRO A 22 2.43 -3.71 9.82
C PRO A 22 1.74 -2.39 9.42
N TRP A 23 2.14 -1.81 8.28
CA TRP A 23 1.57 -0.59 7.72
C TRP A 23 0.35 -0.86 6.83
N PHE A 24 -0.02 -2.11 6.56
CA PHE A 24 -1.16 -2.44 5.71
C PHE A 24 -2.42 -2.74 6.54
N HIS A 25 -3.51 -2.04 6.23
CA HIS A 25 -4.76 -2.09 7.00
C HIS A 25 -5.92 -2.70 6.23
N GLY A 26 -5.68 -3.26 5.04
CA GLY A 26 -6.75 -3.84 4.22
C GLY A 26 -7.89 -2.86 3.98
N ARG A 27 -9.13 -3.35 4.09
CA ARG A 27 -10.34 -2.57 3.82
C ARG A 27 -10.77 -1.70 5.01
N ILE A 28 -10.21 -0.49 5.09
CA ILE A 28 -10.70 0.58 5.97
C ILE A 28 -11.10 1.82 5.17
N SER A 29 -12.00 2.63 5.73
CA SER A 29 -12.44 3.86 5.08
C SER A 29 -11.38 4.96 5.16
N ARG A 30 -11.59 6.05 4.40
CA ARG A 30 -10.78 7.26 4.52
C ARG A 30 -10.85 7.82 5.94
N GLU A 31 -12.03 7.90 6.50
CA GLU A 31 -12.31 8.45 7.83
C GLU A 31 -11.63 7.61 8.90
N GLU A 32 -11.70 6.28 8.79
CA GLU A 32 -11.03 5.36 9.70
C GLU A 32 -9.50 5.51 9.62
N SER A 33 -8.94 5.68 8.41
CA SER A 33 -7.49 5.92 8.27
C SER A 33 -7.05 7.23 8.92
N GLN A 34 -7.85 8.30 8.81
CA GLN A 34 -7.58 9.57 9.47
C GLN A 34 -7.66 9.42 10.99
N ARG A 35 -8.65 8.68 11.50
CA ARG A 35 -8.83 8.40 12.93
C ARG A 35 -7.62 7.67 13.52
N LEU A 36 -7.16 6.60 12.87
CA LEU A 36 -6.01 5.81 13.32
C LEU A 36 -4.71 6.63 13.34
N ILE A 37 -4.45 7.40 12.29
CA ILE A 37 -3.29 8.31 12.23
C ILE A 37 -3.41 9.40 13.31
N GLY A 38 -4.61 9.90 13.55
CA GLY A 38 -4.91 10.87 14.61
C GLY A 38 -4.60 10.32 16.01
N GLN A 39 -5.00 9.08 16.29
CA GLN A 39 -4.76 8.43 17.59
C GLN A 39 -3.27 8.22 17.89
N GLN A 40 -2.42 8.17 16.87
CA GLN A 40 -0.97 8.03 17.03
C GLN A 40 -0.22 9.37 16.97
N GLY A 41 -0.93 10.49 17.12
CA GLY A 41 -0.33 11.80 17.40
C GLY A 41 0.00 12.66 16.18
N LEU A 42 -0.51 12.31 14.99
CA LEU A 42 -0.37 13.15 13.77
C LEU A 42 1.08 13.57 13.47
N VAL A 43 2.05 12.68 13.72
CA VAL A 43 3.47 12.99 13.51
C VAL A 43 3.85 12.94 12.04
N ASP A 44 4.76 13.81 11.62
CA ASP A 44 5.25 13.86 10.24
C ASP A 44 5.85 12.53 9.80
N GLY A 45 5.39 12.02 8.65
CA GLY A 45 5.83 10.74 8.11
C GLY A 45 5.08 9.53 8.68
N LEU A 46 4.07 9.72 9.54
CA LEU A 46 3.17 8.65 9.99
C LEU A 46 2.24 8.24 8.85
N PHE A 47 2.19 6.94 8.53
CA PHE A 47 1.45 6.47 7.36
C PHE A 47 0.82 5.09 7.55
N LEU A 48 -0.15 4.79 6.69
CA LEU A 48 -0.66 3.45 6.44
C LEU A 48 -1.08 3.29 4.98
N VAL A 49 -1.18 2.05 4.52
CA VAL A 49 -1.76 1.69 3.23
C VAL A 49 -3.05 0.90 3.43
N ARG A 50 -4.06 1.19 2.62
CA ARG A 50 -5.38 0.54 2.67
C ARG A 50 -5.90 0.25 1.26
N GLU A 51 -6.89 -0.63 1.15
CA GLU A 51 -7.65 -0.82 -0.08
C GLU A 51 -8.40 0.46 -0.47
N SER A 52 -8.49 0.73 -1.78
CA SER A 52 -9.34 1.82 -2.27
C SER A 52 -10.80 1.39 -2.26
N GLN A 53 -11.67 2.23 -1.68
CA GLN A 53 -13.12 2.01 -1.72
C GLN A 53 -13.73 2.33 -3.10
N ARG A 54 -13.03 3.12 -3.93
CA ARG A 54 -13.52 3.53 -5.26
C ARG A 54 -12.94 2.70 -6.40
N ASN A 55 -11.73 2.14 -6.22
CA ASN A 55 -11.01 1.39 -7.24
C ASN A 55 -10.74 -0.02 -6.72
N PRO A 56 -11.49 -1.06 -7.14
CA PRO A 56 -11.39 -2.42 -6.58
C PRO A 56 -9.99 -3.05 -6.65
N GLN A 57 -9.16 -2.63 -7.61
CA GLN A 57 -7.78 -3.10 -7.77
C GLN A 57 -6.72 -2.10 -7.26
N GLY A 58 -7.16 -0.95 -6.76
CA GLY A 58 -6.29 0.12 -6.28
C GLY A 58 -6.11 0.13 -4.78
N PHE A 59 -5.03 0.78 -4.34
CA PHE A 59 -4.72 1.02 -2.94
C PHE A 59 -4.66 2.52 -2.66
N VAL A 60 -4.58 2.89 -1.38
CA VAL A 60 -4.40 4.28 -0.97
C VAL A 60 -3.35 4.34 0.13
N LEU A 61 -2.29 5.13 -0.12
CA LEU A 61 -1.35 5.56 0.91
C LEU A 61 -1.95 6.77 1.64
N SER A 62 -2.15 6.64 2.95
CA SER A 62 -2.59 7.74 3.82
C SER A 62 -1.39 8.19 4.66
N LEU A 63 -0.98 9.45 4.53
CA LEU A 63 0.26 10.00 5.08
C LEU A 63 -0.04 11.28 5.88
N CYS A 64 0.50 11.38 7.09
CA CYS A 64 0.49 12.61 7.87
C CYS A 64 1.69 13.50 7.55
N HIS A 65 1.43 14.79 7.35
CA HIS A 65 2.43 15.83 7.26
C HIS A 65 1.84 17.17 7.68
N LEU A 66 2.54 17.91 8.54
CA LEU A 66 2.09 19.18 9.11
C LEU A 66 0.69 19.06 9.73
N GLN A 67 0.50 18.01 10.54
CA GLN A 67 -0.77 17.72 11.24
C GLN A 67 -1.97 17.48 10.30
N LYS A 68 -1.73 17.24 9.01
CA LYS A 68 -2.77 16.96 8.01
C LYS A 68 -2.55 15.60 7.36
N VAL A 69 -3.62 14.84 7.22
CA VAL A 69 -3.60 13.56 6.51
C VAL A 69 -3.87 13.79 5.03
N LYS A 70 -2.95 13.34 4.17
CA LYS A 70 -3.08 13.33 2.71
C LYS A 70 -3.26 11.90 2.22
N HIS A 71 -3.96 11.72 1.11
CA HIS A 71 -4.28 10.41 0.55
C HIS A 71 -3.81 10.35 -0.91
N TYR A 72 -2.95 9.39 -1.21
CA TYR A 72 -2.36 9.15 -2.51
C TYR A 72 -2.92 7.86 -3.07
N LEU A 73 -3.56 7.94 -4.23
CA LEU A 73 -4.10 6.78 -4.90
C LEU A 73 -2.95 5.99 -5.54
N ILE A 74 -2.89 4.70 -5.25
CA ILE A 74 -1.95 3.77 -5.87
C ILE A 74 -2.77 2.95 -6.87
N LEU A 75 -2.45 3.07 -8.15
CA LEU A 75 -3.14 2.37 -9.22
C LEU A 75 -2.26 1.25 -9.78
N PRO A 76 -2.86 0.09 -10.11
CA PRO A 76 -2.19 -0.92 -10.89
C PRO A 76 -2.07 -0.47 -12.35
N SER A 77 -0.99 -0.83 -13.00
CA SER A 77 -0.81 -0.75 -14.44
C SER A 77 -0.16 -2.03 -14.95
N GLU A 78 -0.48 -2.43 -16.18
CA GLU A 78 0.14 -3.60 -16.82
C GLU A 78 1.01 -3.15 -17.98
N GLU A 79 2.23 -3.69 -18.06
CA GLU A 79 3.17 -3.46 -19.14
C GLU A 79 3.86 -4.79 -19.47
N GLU A 80 3.80 -5.21 -20.73
CA GLU A 80 4.37 -6.48 -21.21
C GLU A 80 3.91 -7.72 -20.40
N GLY A 81 2.64 -7.71 -19.96
CA GLY A 81 2.06 -8.78 -19.14
C GLY A 81 2.54 -8.80 -17.68
N ARG A 82 3.24 -7.74 -17.24
CA ARG A 82 3.71 -7.57 -15.87
C ARG A 82 2.92 -6.48 -15.15
N LEU A 83 2.47 -6.79 -13.94
CA LEU A 83 1.76 -5.85 -13.08
C LEU A 83 2.75 -4.92 -12.35
N TYR A 84 2.44 -3.64 -12.34
CA TYR A 84 3.14 -2.59 -11.59
C TYR A 84 2.13 -1.74 -10.80
N PHE A 85 2.65 -1.01 -9.81
CA PHE A 85 1.91 -0.02 -9.04
C PHE A 85 2.58 1.35 -9.15
N SER A 86 1.78 2.40 -9.21
CA SER A 86 2.25 3.79 -9.30
C SER A 86 1.30 4.76 -8.59
N MET A 87 1.84 5.89 -8.13
CA MET A 87 1.08 7.04 -7.57
C MET A 87 1.14 8.29 -8.46
N ASP A 88 1.88 8.24 -9.57
CA ASP A 88 2.27 9.37 -10.41
C ASP A 88 2.07 9.06 -11.91
N ASP A 89 0.95 8.41 -12.23
CA ASP A 89 0.56 8.08 -13.61
C ASP A 89 1.61 7.27 -14.38
N GLY A 90 2.28 6.36 -13.66
CA GLY A 90 3.25 5.45 -14.23
C GLY A 90 4.65 6.04 -14.45
N GLN A 91 4.95 7.26 -13.97
CA GLN A 91 6.31 7.82 -14.02
C GLN A 91 7.28 7.04 -13.12
N THR A 92 6.83 6.69 -11.92
CA THR A 92 7.54 5.81 -10.99
C THR A 92 6.73 4.53 -10.78
N ARG A 93 7.34 3.38 -11.08
CA ARG A 93 6.68 2.06 -11.08
C ARG A 93 7.33 1.13 -10.07
N PHE A 94 6.50 0.35 -9.39
CA PHE A 94 6.91 -0.64 -8.40
C PHE A 94 6.28 -1.99 -8.69
N THR A 95 7.01 -3.09 -8.50
CA THR A 95 6.49 -4.45 -8.75
C THR A 95 5.46 -4.87 -7.70
N ASP A 96 5.52 -4.29 -6.50
CA ASP A 96 4.58 -4.52 -5.41
C ASP A 96 4.54 -3.34 -4.44
N LEU A 97 3.62 -3.39 -3.48
CA LEU A 97 3.45 -2.34 -2.47
C LEU A 97 4.61 -2.28 -1.46
N LEU A 98 5.34 -3.38 -1.24
CA LEU A 98 6.48 -3.38 -0.31
C LEU A 98 7.60 -2.53 -0.90
N GLN A 99 7.95 -2.75 -2.16
CA GLN A 99 8.94 -1.95 -2.87
C GLN A 99 8.55 -0.46 -2.92
N LEU A 100 7.26 -0.17 -3.16
CA LEU A 100 6.75 1.20 -3.14
C LEU A 100 6.99 1.87 -1.77
N VAL A 101 6.67 1.17 -0.68
CA VAL A 101 6.86 1.70 0.68
C VAL A 101 8.34 1.88 1.00
N GLU A 102 9.18 0.87 0.74
CA GLU A 102 10.63 0.92 1.00
C GLU A 102 11.29 2.07 0.23
N PHE A 103 10.93 2.26 -1.05
CA PHE A 103 11.41 3.40 -1.82
C PHE A 103 11.03 4.73 -1.17
N HIS A 104 9.78 4.90 -0.75
CA HIS A 104 9.28 6.14 -0.16
C HIS A 104 9.71 6.38 1.31
N GLN A 105 10.26 5.36 1.97
CA GLN A 105 10.95 5.52 3.26
C GLN A 105 12.30 6.22 3.10
N LEU A 106 12.95 6.07 1.94
CA LEU A 106 14.25 6.68 1.64
C LEU A 106 14.11 7.95 0.77
N ASN A 107 13.13 7.98 -0.12
CA ASN A 107 12.97 9.01 -1.14
C ASN A 107 11.61 9.68 -1.00
N ARG A 108 11.55 11.02 -1.14
CA ARG A 108 10.25 11.71 -1.10
C ARG A 108 9.39 11.42 -2.32
N GLY A 109 9.99 11.40 -3.52
CA GLY A 109 9.24 11.37 -4.77
C GLY A 109 8.20 12.50 -4.81
N ILE A 110 6.95 12.16 -5.10
CA ILE A 110 5.81 13.10 -5.11
C ILE A 110 5.25 13.42 -3.70
N LEU A 111 5.74 12.75 -2.66
CA LEU A 111 5.23 12.91 -1.29
C LEU A 111 5.83 14.15 -0.62
N PRO A 112 5.10 14.79 0.31
CA PRO A 112 5.58 15.98 1.01
C PRO A 112 6.70 15.68 2.00
N CYS A 113 6.79 14.44 2.48
CA CYS A 113 7.87 13.93 3.33
C CYS A 113 8.06 12.42 3.09
N VAL A 114 9.18 11.87 3.56
CA VAL A 114 9.44 10.43 3.53
C VAL A 114 8.54 9.70 4.51
N LEU A 115 8.26 8.43 4.23
CA LEU A 115 7.55 7.53 5.14
C LEU A 115 8.46 7.18 6.32
N ARG A 116 8.03 7.49 7.55
CA ARG A 116 8.88 7.32 8.76
C ARG A 116 8.29 6.34 9.76
N HIS A 117 7.01 6.49 10.06
CA HIS A 117 6.37 5.77 11.15
C HIS A 117 5.22 4.95 10.60
N CYS A 118 5.28 3.63 10.78
CA CYS A 118 4.17 2.76 10.42
C CYS A 118 3.05 2.96 11.43
N CYS A 119 1.88 3.39 10.97
CA CYS A 119 0.68 3.37 11.81
C CYS A 119 0.25 1.91 11.96
N THR A 120 0.46 1.32 13.13
CA THR A 120 0.09 -0.06 13.41
C THR A 120 -1.30 -0.14 14.03
N ARG A 121 -2.06 -1.20 13.73
CA ARG A 121 -3.29 -1.52 14.47
C ARG A 121 -2.93 -2.08 15.85
N VAL A 122 -2.33 -1.27 16.72
CA VAL A 122 -2.19 -1.69 18.12
C VAL A 122 -3.54 -1.42 18.77
N ALA A 123 -4.29 -2.50 19.00
CA ALA A 123 -5.26 -2.52 20.08
C ALA A 123 -4.48 -2.29 21.38
N LEU A 124 -4.84 -1.24 22.12
CA LEU A 124 -4.45 -1.08 23.52
C LEU A 124 -4.87 -2.33 24.31
#